data_AF-A0A2T0VH52-F1
#
_entry.id   AF-A0A2T0VH52-F1
#
_cell.length_a   1.000
_cell.length_b   1.000
_cell.length_c   1.000
_cell.angle_alpha   90.00
_cell.angle_beta   90.00
_cell.angle_gamma   90.00
#
_symmetry.space_group_name_H-M   'P 1'
#
loop_
_entity.id
_entity.type
_entity.pdbx_description
1 polymer ?
#
loop_
_entity_poly.entity_id
_entity_poly.type
_entity_poly.pdbx_seq_one_letter_code
_entity_poly.pdbx_strand_id
1 'polypeptide(L)'
;MIGEPFDPDGLWLKARMFINRALDEDREFEESAFWAACALELLAKAALAKVSPFLIAQHSDNGENVLIASGLIPNADRFVSIQARAVWARSARLFKPFNAQEAANIASGRNEYLHGANVGFDSIPPHAWWPRFWAQAVILVEHIDREVEEFVGRARVPEVDAHLQTVAEYRKRRLESLVQSAKRRLAIQKSGVQSAQFAADWLLYQLPFASHQTEAACPACGEEGVIFGDEVTSSSVEYDDVSPWGEAWGGPSVSLEVSTNGFTCPNCHLSLNDVELILEADLPDAFDAEGDMGDVSGGSEYMDE
;
A
#
# COMPACT_ATOMS: atom_id res chain seq x y z
N MET A 1 12.83 -8.12 26.67
CA MET A 1 11.89 -7.02 26.41
C MET A 1 10.48 -7.58 26.18
N ILE A 2 10.02 -8.51 27.02
CA ILE A 2 8.65 -9.02 26.93
C ILE A 2 7.77 -8.04 27.71
N GLY A 3 6.67 -7.58 27.10
CA GLY A 3 5.72 -6.67 27.75
C GLY A 3 6.02 -5.17 27.63
N GLU A 4 6.99 -4.78 26.79
CA GLU A 4 7.19 -3.37 26.45
C GLU A 4 6.09 -2.85 25.50
N PRO A 5 5.78 -1.54 25.45
CA PRO A 5 4.71 -1.02 24.58
C PRO A 5 4.94 -1.21 23.08
N PHE A 6 6.17 -1.50 22.68
CA PHE A 6 6.60 -1.83 21.33
C PHE A 6 6.92 -3.32 21.14
N ASP A 7 6.54 -4.18 22.10
CA ASP A 7 6.65 -5.63 21.96
C ASP A 7 5.67 -6.14 20.88
N PRO A 8 6.18 -6.71 19.76
CA PRO A 8 5.33 -7.17 18.66
C PRO A 8 4.30 -8.21 19.10
N ASP A 9 4.68 -9.14 19.98
CA ASP A 9 3.78 -10.21 20.45
C ASP A 9 2.68 -9.66 21.37
N GLY A 10 3.00 -8.65 22.18
CA GLY A 10 2.02 -7.95 23.03
C GLY A 10 1.00 -7.16 22.19
N LEU A 11 1.48 -6.45 21.16
CA LEU A 11 0.63 -5.73 20.20
C LEU A 11 -0.27 -6.69 19.41
N TRP A 12 0.30 -7.80 18.95
CA TRP A 12 -0.43 -8.88 18.28
C TRP A 12 -1.53 -9.46 19.15
N LEU A 13 -1.24 -9.81 20.41
CA LEU A 13 -2.23 -10.36 21.32
C LEU A 13 -3.39 -9.39 21.57
N LYS A 14 -3.09 -8.10 21.65
CA LYS A 14 -4.12 -7.05 21.80
C LYS A 14 -4.94 -6.89 20.52
N ALA A 15 -4.32 -6.95 19.34
CA ALA A 15 -5.02 -6.97 18.07
C ALA A 15 -5.98 -8.17 17.97
N ARG A 16 -5.52 -9.37 18.37
CA ARG A 16 -6.35 -10.58 18.47
C ARG A 16 -7.55 -10.40 19.39
N MET A 17 -7.33 -9.83 20.58
CA MET A 17 -8.42 -9.55 21.52
C MET A 17 -9.46 -8.63 20.87
N PHE A 18 -9.03 -7.59 20.16
CA PHE A 18 -9.94 -6.63 19.54
C PHE A 18 -10.70 -7.20 18.35
N ILE A 19 -10.05 -7.96 17.47
CA ILE A 19 -10.76 -8.58 16.33
C ILE A 19 -11.75 -9.65 16.80
N ASN A 20 -11.38 -10.45 17.80
CA ASN A 20 -12.29 -11.48 18.31
C ASN A 20 -13.49 -10.84 18.98
N ARG A 21 -13.30 -9.70 19.66
CA ARG A 21 -14.38 -8.87 20.17
C ARG A 21 -15.25 -8.33 19.03
N ALA A 22 -14.65 -7.84 17.94
CA ALA A 22 -15.40 -7.33 16.79
C ALA A 22 -16.33 -8.37 16.16
N LEU A 23 -15.93 -9.65 16.18
CA LEU A 23 -16.64 -10.77 15.56
C LEU A 23 -17.62 -11.49 16.51
N ASP A 24 -17.90 -10.95 17.70
CA ASP A 24 -18.91 -11.50 18.58
C ASP A 24 -20.32 -11.31 17.99
N GLU A 25 -21.17 -12.35 18.08
CA GLU A 25 -22.48 -12.42 17.39
C GLU A 25 -23.52 -11.39 17.89
N ASP A 26 -23.34 -10.85 19.10
CA ASP A 26 -24.29 -9.95 19.76
C ASP A 26 -24.02 -8.45 19.51
N ARG A 27 -23.20 -8.10 18.52
CA ARG A 27 -22.80 -6.70 18.26
C ARG A 27 -23.48 -6.07 17.05
N GLU A 28 -23.80 -4.79 17.19
CA GLU A 28 -24.13 -3.94 16.05
C GLU A 28 -22.89 -3.70 15.20
N PHE A 29 -23.11 -3.48 13.90
CA PHE A 29 -22.03 -3.36 12.94
C PHE A 29 -21.06 -2.23 13.28
N GLU A 30 -21.53 -1.06 13.73
CA GLU A 30 -20.62 0.04 14.06
C GLU A 30 -19.67 -0.32 15.21
N GLU A 31 -20.15 -1.07 16.22
CA GLU A 31 -19.30 -1.53 17.31
C GLU A 31 -18.29 -2.56 16.80
N SER A 32 -18.71 -3.51 15.96
CA SER A 32 -17.82 -4.47 15.32
C SER A 32 -16.75 -3.77 14.47
N ALA A 33 -17.15 -2.84 13.60
CA ALA A 33 -16.25 -2.10 12.73
C ALA A 33 -15.27 -1.22 13.54
N PHE A 34 -15.72 -0.64 14.66
CA PHE A 34 -14.86 0.10 15.58
C PHE A 34 -13.74 -0.78 16.16
N TRP A 35 -14.10 -1.95 16.70
CA TRP A 35 -13.14 -2.88 17.30
C TRP A 35 -12.19 -3.45 16.24
N ALA A 36 -12.71 -3.78 15.05
CA ALA A 36 -11.91 -4.23 13.92
C ALA A 36 -10.92 -3.15 13.46
N ALA A 37 -11.35 -1.90 13.27
CA ALA A 37 -10.45 -0.79 12.91
C ALA A 37 -9.34 -0.57 13.95
N CYS A 38 -9.66 -0.69 15.25
CA CYS A 38 -8.65 -0.66 16.31
C CYS A 38 -7.69 -1.86 16.24
N ALA A 39 -8.20 -3.06 15.93
CA ALA A 39 -7.39 -4.25 15.74
C ALA A 39 -6.42 -4.09 14.58
N LEU A 40 -6.84 -3.50 13.45
CA LEU A 40 -5.99 -3.26 12.28
C LEU A 40 -4.82 -2.34 12.60
N GLU A 41 -5.04 -1.27 13.37
CA GLU A 41 -3.95 -0.36 13.76
C GLU A 41 -2.92 -1.04 14.65
N LEU A 42 -3.39 -1.82 15.63
CA LEU A 42 -2.50 -2.60 16.51
C LEU A 42 -1.75 -3.68 15.74
N LEU A 43 -2.42 -4.34 14.80
CA LEU A 43 -1.82 -5.37 13.94
C LEU A 43 -0.72 -4.77 13.05
N ALA A 44 -0.96 -3.62 12.44
CA ALA A 44 0.05 -2.92 11.64
C ALA A 44 1.23 -2.45 12.51
N LYS A 45 0.95 -1.96 13.73
CA LYS A 45 2.02 -1.64 14.70
C LYS A 45 2.82 -2.87 15.10
N ALA A 46 2.19 -4.03 15.28
CA ALA A 46 2.87 -5.29 15.56
C ALA A 46 3.81 -5.69 14.40
N ALA A 47 3.32 -5.61 13.15
CA ALA A 47 4.11 -5.89 11.95
C ALA A 47 5.33 -4.95 11.84
N LEU A 48 5.12 -3.65 12.01
CA LEU A 48 6.22 -2.67 12.00
C LEU A 48 7.22 -2.90 13.15
N ALA A 49 6.73 -3.13 14.37
CA ALA A 49 7.59 -3.35 15.53
C ALA A 49 8.42 -4.63 15.42
N LYS A 50 7.87 -5.68 14.77
CA LYS A 50 8.59 -6.92 14.49
C LYS A 50 9.80 -6.69 13.59
N VAL A 51 9.66 -5.82 12.59
CA VAL A 51 10.80 -5.38 11.76
C VAL A 51 11.75 -4.54 12.60
N SER A 52 11.23 -3.52 13.29
CA SER A 52 12.01 -2.70 14.22
C SER A 52 11.12 -1.85 15.13
N PRO A 53 11.40 -1.75 16.45
CA PRO A 53 10.64 -0.88 17.36
C PRO A 53 10.73 0.60 17.00
N PHE A 54 11.76 1.03 16.24
CA PHE A 54 11.87 2.40 15.74
C PHE A 54 10.77 2.77 14.75
N LEU A 55 10.25 1.78 14.00
CA LEU A 55 9.20 2.00 13.01
C LEU A 55 7.86 2.37 13.62
N ILE A 56 7.71 2.26 14.94
CA ILE A 56 6.52 2.73 15.66
C ILE A 56 6.82 3.82 16.69
N ALA A 57 8.07 4.23 16.88
CA ALA A 57 8.44 5.31 17.78
C ALA A 57 7.99 6.67 17.22
N GLN A 58 7.24 7.45 18.02
CA GLN A 58 6.86 8.81 17.63
C GLN A 58 8.09 9.73 17.69
N HIS A 59 8.29 10.51 16.62
CA HIS A 59 9.34 11.53 16.60
C HIS A 59 9.06 12.61 17.66
N SER A 60 10.10 12.98 18.40
CA SER A 60 10.11 14.09 19.35
C SER A 60 11.44 14.84 19.22
N ASP A 61 11.45 16.14 19.54
CA ASP A 61 12.64 17.00 19.39
C ASP A 61 13.85 16.47 20.19
N ASN A 62 13.59 15.83 21.33
CA ASN A 62 14.61 15.24 22.19
C ASN A 62 14.93 13.75 21.86
N GLY A 63 14.26 13.16 20.87
CA GLY A 63 14.46 11.75 20.48
C GLY A 63 14.05 10.71 21.54
N GLU A 64 13.27 11.09 22.55
CA GLU A 64 12.97 10.25 23.73
C GLU A 64 12.43 8.86 23.35
N ASN A 65 11.45 8.77 22.45
CA ASN A 65 10.89 7.48 22.04
C ASN A 65 11.89 6.60 21.28
N VAL A 66 12.85 7.19 20.57
CA VAL A 66 13.93 6.45 19.88
C VAL A 66 14.94 5.93 20.91
N LEU A 67 15.29 6.74 21.90
CA LEU A 67 16.17 6.33 23.00
C LEU A 67 15.54 5.24 23.88
N ILE A 68 14.22 5.29 24.08
CA ILE A 68 13.47 4.22 24.74
C ILE A 68 13.44 2.95 23.87
N ALA A 69 13.09 3.06 22.59
CA ALA A 69 13.03 1.92 21.66
C ALA A 69 14.39 1.22 21.44
N SER A 70 15.49 1.97 21.57
CA SER A 70 16.86 1.42 21.51
C SER A 70 17.30 0.73 22.81
N GLY A 71 16.52 0.83 23.89
CA GLY A 71 16.87 0.28 25.20
C GLY A 71 17.92 1.09 25.96
N LEU A 72 18.28 2.29 25.48
CA LEU A 72 19.26 3.16 26.15
C LEU A 72 18.66 3.88 27.37
N ILE A 73 17.34 4.04 27.40
CA ILE A 73 16.62 4.66 28.53
C ILE A 73 15.56 3.67 29.06
N PRO A 74 15.59 3.32 30.35
CA PRO A 74 14.63 2.39 30.96
C PRO A 74 13.35 3.12 31.39
N ASN A 75 12.61 3.72 30.45
CA ASN A 75 11.35 4.45 30.69
C ASN A 75 10.28 4.05 29.66
N ALA A 76 10.06 2.74 29.50
CA ALA A 76 9.12 2.26 28.49
C ALA A 76 7.68 2.71 28.73
N ASP A 77 7.30 2.99 29.97
CA ASP A 77 5.99 3.56 30.35
C ASP A 77 5.70 4.92 29.70
N ARG A 78 6.74 5.65 29.28
CA ARG A 78 6.64 6.94 28.58
C ARG A 78 6.67 6.80 27.06
N PHE A 79 6.84 5.60 26.52
CA PHE A 79 6.90 5.40 25.09
C PHE A 79 5.59 5.81 24.42
N VAL A 80 5.69 6.71 23.45
CA VAL A 80 4.57 7.14 22.62
C VAL A 80 4.75 6.55 21.22
N SER A 81 3.77 5.75 20.80
CA SER A 81 3.73 5.19 19.45
C SER A 81 3.23 6.23 18.43
N ILE A 82 3.65 6.10 17.18
CA ILE A 82 3.13 6.90 16.07
C ILE A 82 1.60 6.82 15.92
N GLN A 83 1.05 7.87 15.30
CA GLN A 83 -0.36 7.98 14.95
C GLN A 83 -0.72 7.09 13.75
N ALA A 84 -2.00 6.69 13.66
CA ALA A 84 -2.52 5.81 12.62
C ALA A 84 -2.09 6.19 11.19
N ARG A 85 -2.14 7.48 10.84
CA ARG A 85 -1.69 7.98 9.52
C ARG A 85 -0.26 7.55 9.19
N ALA A 86 0.65 7.67 10.15
CA ALA A 86 2.05 7.28 9.95
C ALA A 86 2.21 5.76 9.94
N VAL A 87 1.40 5.01 10.70
CA VAL A 87 1.36 3.55 10.65
C VAL A 87 1.02 3.07 9.25
N TRP A 88 -0.04 3.61 8.65
CA TRP A 88 -0.49 3.24 7.30
C TRP A 88 0.56 3.56 6.25
N ALA A 89 1.11 4.77 6.28
CA ALA A 89 2.15 5.18 5.35
C ALA A 89 3.38 4.27 5.44
N ARG A 90 3.88 3.96 6.65
CA ARG A 90 5.03 3.04 6.83
C ARG A 90 4.70 1.62 6.39
N SER A 91 3.49 1.14 6.68
CA SER A 91 3.05 -0.21 6.29
C SER A 91 2.99 -0.37 4.78
N ALA A 92 2.42 0.58 4.04
CA ALA A 92 2.35 0.49 2.57
C ALA A 92 3.71 0.53 1.86
N ARG A 93 4.73 1.10 2.52
CA ARG A 93 6.10 1.09 2.01
C ARG A 93 6.80 -0.25 2.23
N LEU A 94 6.58 -0.87 3.39
CA LEU A 94 7.28 -2.09 3.82
C LEU A 94 6.56 -3.39 3.44
N PHE A 95 5.24 -3.35 3.31
CA PHE A 95 4.38 -4.54 3.27
C PHE A 95 3.52 -4.53 2.02
N LYS A 96 4.10 -4.67 0.83
CA LYS A 96 3.31 -4.77 -0.41
C LYS A 96 2.48 -6.07 -0.39
N PRO A 97 1.21 -6.08 -0.83
CA PRO A 97 0.46 -5.00 -1.50
C PRO A 97 -0.43 -4.14 -0.57
N PHE A 98 -0.06 -3.94 0.70
CA PHE A 98 -0.87 -3.16 1.66
C PHE A 98 -1.21 -1.75 1.14
N ASN A 99 -2.50 -1.39 1.24
CA ASN A 99 -3.04 -0.14 0.74
C ASN A 99 -3.32 0.83 1.90
N ALA A 100 -2.43 1.82 2.06
CA ALA A 100 -2.55 2.84 3.11
C ALA A 100 -3.82 3.68 3.01
N GLN A 101 -4.31 3.98 1.81
CA GLN A 101 -5.52 4.77 1.62
C GLN A 101 -6.74 3.98 2.08
N GLU A 102 -6.78 2.69 1.79
CA GLU A 102 -7.87 1.82 2.23
C GLU A 102 -7.89 1.67 3.75
N ALA A 103 -6.73 1.42 4.36
CA ALA A 103 -6.61 1.39 5.82
C ALA A 103 -6.99 2.74 6.48
N ALA A 104 -6.66 3.86 5.84
CA ALA A 104 -7.09 5.18 6.30
C ALA A 104 -8.61 5.39 6.21
N ASN A 105 -9.27 4.90 5.15
CA ASN A 105 -10.72 4.96 5.01
C ASN A 105 -11.42 4.13 6.11
N ILE A 106 -10.92 2.93 6.37
CA ILE A 106 -11.38 2.07 7.48
C ILE A 106 -11.22 2.79 8.84
N ALA A 107 -10.07 3.43 9.06
CA ALA A 107 -9.81 4.17 10.30
C ALA A 107 -10.60 5.47 10.44
N SER A 108 -11.01 6.10 9.33
CA SER A 108 -11.81 7.33 9.35
C SER A 108 -13.18 7.10 9.98
N GLY A 109 -13.80 5.93 9.74
CA GLY A 109 -15.07 5.56 10.36
C GLY A 109 -15.00 5.55 11.89
N ARG A 110 -13.86 5.11 12.45
CA ARG A 110 -13.59 5.16 13.91
C ARG A 110 -13.54 6.58 14.44
N ASN A 111 -12.85 7.48 13.74
CA ASN A 111 -12.72 8.87 14.18
C ASN A 111 -14.07 9.58 14.16
N GLU A 112 -14.89 9.35 13.13
CA GLU A 112 -16.24 9.89 13.05
C GLU A 112 -17.14 9.30 14.14
N TYR A 113 -17.05 8.00 14.41
CA TYR A 113 -17.81 7.34 15.49
C TYR A 113 -17.47 7.89 16.89
N LEU A 114 -16.20 8.24 17.15
CA LEU A 114 -15.75 8.74 18.45
C LEU A 114 -15.90 10.26 18.64
N HIS A 115 -15.72 11.03 17.56
CA HIS A 115 -15.50 12.48 17.64
C HIS A 115 -16.40 13.28 16.70
N GLY A 116 -17.08 12.61 15.77
CA GLY A 116 -17.90 13.21 14.74
C GLY A 116 -19.34 13.48 15.18
N ALA A 117 -20.03 14.22 14.33
CA ALA A 117 -21.46 14.48 14.46
C ALA A 117 -22.30 13.57 13.52
N ASN A 118 -21.65 12.84 12.60
CA ASN A 118 -22.31 11.88 11.73
C ASN A 118 -22.31 10.47 12.33
N VAL A 119 -23.13 9.60 11.76
CA VAL A 119 -23.15 8.17 12.08
C VAL A 119 -21.95 7.52 11.38
N GLY A 120 -20.92 7.16 12.15
CA GLY A 120 -19.56 6.89 11.64
C GLY A 120 -19.48 5.88 10.48
N PHE A 121 -19.71 4.59 10.75
CA PHE A 121 -19.49 3.51 9.78
C PHE A 121 -20.63 3.33 8.75
N ASP A 122 -21.68 4.14 8.79
CA ASP A 122 -22.90 3.99 7.98
C ASP A 122 -22.71 4.20 6.48
N SER A 123 -21.62 4.87 6.09
CA SER A 123 -21.35 5.15 4.68
C SER A 123 -21.10 3.89 3.84
N ILE A 124 -20.76 2.76 4.47
CA ILE A 124 -20.45 1.49 3.79
C ILE A 124 -21.18 0.35 4.51
N PRO A 125 -22.04 -0.42 3.82
CA PRO A 125 -22.74 -1.52 4.44
C PRO A 125 -21.79 -2.67 4.84
N PRO A 126 -22.12 -3.47 5.88
CA PRO A 126 -21.23 -4.50 6.41
C PRO A 126 -20.64 -5.45 5.37
N HIS A 127 -21.47 -5.93 4.44
CA HIS A 127 -21.06 -6.87 3.40
C HIS A 127 -20.02 -6.30 2.43
N ALA A 128 -19.90 -4.98 2.31
CA ALA A 128 -18.89 -4.29 1.49
C ALA A 128 -17.69 -3.83 2.33
N TRP A 129 -17.87 -3.62 3.63
CA TRP A 129 -16.81 -3.17 4.54
C TRP A 129 -15.86 -4.30 4.94
N TRP A 130 -16.39 -5.46 5.35
CA TRP A 130 -15.57 -6.59 5.80
C TRP A 130 -14.58 -7.12 4.76
N PRO A 131 -14.95 -7.27 3.47
CA PRO A 131 -13.99 -7.63 2.42
C PRO A 131 -12.78 -6.67 2.36
N ARG A 132 -13.03 -5.36 2.46
CA ARG A 132 -11.98 -4.33 2.41
C ARG A 132 -11.07 -4.41 3.64
N PHE A 133 -11.66 -4.63 4.82
CA PHE A 133 -10.93 -4.86 6.06
C PHE A 133 -10.01 -6.08 5.96
N TRP A 134 -10.56 -7.23 5.55
CA TRP A 134 -9.82 -8.48 5.51
C TRP A 134 -8.69 -8.46 4.49
N ALA A 135 -8.89 -7.81 3.34
CA ALA A 135 -7.83 -7.61 2.34
C ALA A 135 -6.59 -6.93 2.93
N GLN A 136 -6.75 -6.01 3.89
CA GLN A 136 -5.62 -5.34 4.55
C GLN A 136 -5.07 -6.15 5.73
N ALA A 137 -5.95 -6.77 6.52
CA ALA A 137 -5.57 -7.48 7.73
C ALA A 137 -4.71 -8.72 7.43
N VAL A 138 -5.04 -9.51 6.40
CA VAL A 138 -4.30 -10.74 6.10
C VAL A 138 -2.87 -10.49 5.67
N ILE A 139 -2.60 -9.42 4.91
CA ILE A 139 -1.26 -9.00 4.52
C ILE A 139 -0.39 -8.76 5.78
N LEU A 140 -0.95 -8.06 6.77
CA LEU A 140 -0.23 -7.77 8.01
C LEU A 140 -0.04 -9.02 8.88
N VAL A 141 -1.01 -9.94 8.91
CA VAL A 141 -0.90 -11.25 9.60
C VAL A 141 0.26 -12.07 9.01
N GLU A 142 0.39 -12.10 7.69
CA GLU A 142 1.49 -12.79 7.01
C GLU A 142 2.85 -12.17 7.37
N HIS A 143 2.97 -10.85 7.38
CA HIS A 143 4.23 -10.17 7.73
C HIS A 143 4.66 -10.31 9.20
N ILE A 144 3.77 -10.76 10.09
CA ILE A 144 4.15 -11.18 11.45
C ILE A 144 4.44 -12.69 11.56
N ASP A 145 4.53 -13.42 10.45
CA ASP A 145 4.71 -14.88 10.37
C ASP A 145 3.66 -15.61 11.23
N ARG A 146 2.40 -15.26 11.02
CA ARG A 146 1.24 -15.90 11.66
C ARG A 146 0.22 -16.28 10.60
N GLU A 147 -0.66 -17.18 10.97
CA GLU A 147 -1.79 -17.57 10.13
C GLU A 147 -3.08 -16.85 10.57
N VAL A 148 -4.01 -16.69 9.62
CA VAL A 148 -5.35 -16.12 9.90
C VAL A 148 -6.08 -16.96 10.96
N GLU A 149 -5.91 -18.29 10.95
CA GLU A 149 -6.44 -19.18 11.99
C GLU A 149 -5.98 -18.77 13.39
N GLU A 150 -4.73 -18.33 13.55
CA GLU A 150 -4.22 -17.86 14.84
C GLU A 150 -4.85 -16.52 15.24
N PHE A 151 -5.24 -15.68 14.26
CA PHE A 151 -5.84 -14.37 14.52
C PHE A 151 -7.28 -14.47 15.03
N VAL A 152 -8.12 -15.24 14.34
CA VAL A 152 -9.58 -15.30 14.56
C VAL A 152 -10.09 -16.63 15.11
N GLY A 153 -9.24 -17.66 15.14
CA GLY A 153 -9.62 -19.01 15.48
C GLY A 153 -10.22 -19.78 14.29
N ARG A 154 -10.00 -21.09 14.27
CA ARG A 154 -10.37 -21.98 13.15
C ARG A 154 -11.83 -21.87 12.70
N ALA A 155 -12.75 -21.69 13.64
CA ALA A 155 -14.19 -21.65 13.35
C ALA A 155 -14.58 -20.45 12.46
N ARG A 156 -13.82 -19.35 12.51
CA ARG A 156 -14.09 -18.10 11.79
C ARG A 156 -13.32 -17.97 10.48
N VAL A 157 -12.37 -18.87 10.21
CA VAL A 157 -11.59 -18.86 8.95
C VAL A 157 -12.49 -18.90 7.70
N PRO A 158 -13.54 -19.75 7.61
CA PRO A 158 -14.40 -19.79 6.42
C PRO A 158 -15.12 -18.46 6.13
N GLU A 159 -15.44 -17.68 7.16
CA GLU A 159 -16.06 -16.35 7.02
C GLU A 159 -15.07 -15.35 6.42
N VAL A 160 -13.82 -15.36 6.91
CA VAL A 160 -12.73 -14.54 6.36
C VAL A 160 -12.46 -14.91 4.90
N ASP A 161 -12.38 -16.20 4.60
CA ASP A 161 -12.16 -16.69 3.23
C ASP A 161 -13.28 -16.25 2.28
N ALA A 162 -14.54 -16.28 2.72
CA ALA A 162 -15.67 -15.81 1.91
C ALA A 162 -15.57 -14.31 1.59
N HIS A 163 -15.11 -13.49 2.53
CA HIS A 163 -14.85 -12.08 2.31
C HIS A 163 -13.71 -11.85 1.31
N LEU A 164 -12.60 -12.59 1.44
CA LEU A 164 -11.46 -12.49 0.52
C LEU A 164 -11.82 -12.94 -0.90
N GLN A 165 -12.59 -14.03 -1.04
CA GLN A 165 -13.12 -14.48 -2.32
C GLN A 165 -13.98 -13.39 -2.99
N THR A 166 -14.79 -12.68 -2.20
CA THR A 166 -15.59 -11.56 -2.70
C THR A 166 -14.70 -10.43 -3.26
N VAL A 167 -13.60 -10.10 -2.58
CA VAL A 167 -12.64 -9.10 -3.08
C VAL A 167 -12.00 -9.57 -4.39
N ALA A 168 -11.51 -10.81 -4.44
CA ALA A 168 -10.86 -11.36 -5.62
C ALA A 168 -11.81 -11.37 -6.83
N GLU A 169 -13.04 -11.84 -6.66
CA GLU A 169 -14.05 -11.80 -7.72
C GLU A 169 -14.39 -10.37 -8.15
N TYR A 170 -14.56 -9.45 -7.20
CA TYR A 170 -14.83 -8.04 -7.51
C TYR A 170 -13.69 -7.41 -8.30
N ARG A 171 -12.44 -7.65 -7.88
CA ARG A 171 -11.23 -7.15 -8.53
C ARG A 171 -11.15 -7.66 -9.96
N LYS A 172 -11.37 -8.95 -10.17
CA LYS A 172 -11.37 -9.57 -11.49
C LYS A 172 -12.45 -8.99 -12.41
N ARG A 173 -13.70 -8.88 -11.92
CA ARG A 173 -14.80 -8.25 -12.67
C ARG A 173 -14.52 -6.77 -12.97
N ARG A 174 -13.88 -6.05 -12.05
CA ARG A 174 -13.50 -4.64 -12.23
C ARG A 174 -12.44 -4.49 -13.30
N LEU A 175 -11.38 -5.31 -13.26
CA LEU A 175 -10.36 -5.33 -14.30
C LEU A 175 -10.98 -5.66 -15.67
N GLU A 176 -11.81 -6.72 -15.74
CA GLU A 176 -12.53 -7.09 -16.97
C GLU A 176 -13.36 -5.91 -17.51
N SER A 177 -14.12 -5.23 -16.65
CA SER A 177 -14.92 -4.06 -17.03
C SER A 177 -14.06 -2.90 -17.58
N LEU A 178 -12.94 -2.59 -16.94
CA LEU A 178 -12.00 -1.55 -17.38
C LEU A 178 -11.37 -1.90 -18.73
N VAL A 179 -10.93 -3.15 -18.88
CA VAL A 179 -10.36 -3.68 -20.13
C VAL A 179 -11.38 -3.64 -21.26
N GLN A 180 -12.61 -4.10 -21.03
CA GLN A 180 -13.69 -4.06 -22.03
C GLN A 180 -14.07 -2.63 -22.40
N SER A 181 -14.09 -1.72 -21.42
CA SER A 181 -14.34 -0.30 -21.67
C SER A 181 -13.25 0.32 -22.54
N ALA A 182 -11.98 0.05 -22.26
CA ALA A 182 -10.86 0.51 -23.07
C ALA A 182 -10.90 -0.05 -24.50
N LYS A 183 -11.18 -1.35 -24.67
CA LYS A 183 -11.39 -1.99 -25.98
C LYS A 183 -12.52 -1.32 -26.76
N ARG A 184 -13.66 -1.06 -26.11
CA ARG A 184 -14.81 -0.36 -26.73
C ARG A 184 -14.43 1.05 -27.17
N ARG A 185 -13.75 1.83 -26.32
CA ARG A 185 -13.32 3.19 -26.67
C ARG A 185 -12.40 3.20 -27.88
N LEU A 186 -11.42 2.29 -27.91
CA LEU A 186 -10.53 2.13 -29.07
C LEU A 186 -11.30 1.76 -30.35
N ALA A 187 -12.32 0.88 -30.25
CA ALA A 187 -13.15 0.51 -31.40
C ALA A 187 -13.96 1.71 -31.94
N ILE A 188 -14.51 2.55 -31.05
CA ILE A 188 -15.22 3.78 -31.44
C ILE A 188 -14.25 4.73 -32.16
N GLN A 189 -13.08 4.99 -31.58
CA GLN A 189 -12.05 5.83 -32.18
C GLN A 189 -11.66 5.32 -33.58
N LYS A 190 -11.42 4.01 -33.74
CA LYS A 190 -11.07 3.40 -35.02
C LYS A 190 -12.21 3.46 -36.05
N SER A 191 -13.46 3.46 -35.61
CA SER A 191 -14.62 3.54 -36.52
C SER A 191 -14.80 4.93 -37.14
N GLY A 192 -14.24 5.98 -36.52
CA GLY A 192 -14.43 7.37 -36.93
C GLY A 192 -15.84 7.94 -36.69
N VAL A 193 -16.80 7.11 -36.23
CA VAL A 193 -18.16 7.52 -35.90
C VAL A 193 -18.24 7.81 -34.40
N GLN A 194 -17.89 9.05 -34.03
CA GLN A 194 -17.79 9.48 -32.64
C GLN A 194 -18.48 10.81 -32.39
N SER A 195 -18.93 11.03 -31.15
CA SER A 195 -19.47 12.32 -30.75
C SER A 195 -18.36 13.36 -30.65
N ALA A 196 -18.70 14.65 -30.80
CA ALA A 196 -17.74 15.73 -30.62
C ALA A 196 -17.11 15.72 -29.21
N GLN A 197 -17.90 15.35 -28.19
CA GLN A 197 -17.40 15.19 -26.81
C GLN A 197 -16.35 14.08 -26.72
N PHE A 198 -16.63 12.91 -27.29
CA PHE A 198 -15.68 11.79 -27.28
C PHE A 198 -14.37 12.17 -27.99
N ALA A 199 -14.45 12.83 -29.15
CA ALA A 199 -13.27 13.29 -29.87
C ALA A 199 -12.45 14.30 -29.06
N ALA A 200 -13.10 15.21 -28.33
CA ALA A 200 -12.44 16.15 -27.45
C ALA A 200 -11.78 15.44 -26.25
N ASP A 201 -12.49 14.55 -25.56
CA ASP A 201 -11.97 13.76 -24.43
C ASP A 201 -10.78 12.90 -24.87
N TRP A 202 -10.82 12.36 -26.10
CA TRP A 202 -9.72 11.58 -26.65
C TRP A 202 -8.47 12.44 -26.89
N LEU A 203 -8.62 13.65 -27.45
CA LEU A 203 -7.51 14.58 -27.68
C LEU A 203 -6.92 15.15 -26.39
N LEU A 204 -7.74 15.28 -25.34
CA LEU A 204 -7.33 15.79 -24.03
C LEU A 204 -6.70 14.73 -23.13
N TYR A 205 -6.63 13.48 -23.56
CA TYR A 205 -6.00 12.43 -22.78
C TYR A 205 -4.51 12.76 -22.58
N GLN A 206 -4.10 12.78 -21.32
CA GLN A 206 -2.72 13.01 -20.92
C GLN A 206 -2.25 11.84 -20.09
N LEU A 207 -0.99 11.45 -20.30
CA LEU A 207 -0.33 10.52 -19.42
C LEU A 207 -0.12 11.17 -18.05
N PRO A 208 -0.25 10.40 -16.96
CA PRO A 208 0.05 10.89 -15.63
C PRO A 208 1.51 11.32 -15.56
N PHE A 209 1.76 12.40 -14.82
CA PHE A 209 3.12 12.81 -14.49
C PHE A 209 3.62 11.92 -13.35
N ALA A 210 4.73 11.23 -13.58
CA ALA A 210 5.43 10.41 -12.59
C ALA A 210 6.93 10.59 -12.78
N SER A 211 7.70 10.43 -11.70
CA SER A 211 9.16 10.60 -11.74
C SER A 211 9.84 9.52 -12.59
N HIS A 212 9.35 8.28 -12.51
CA HIS A 212 9.89 7.16 -13.27
C HIS A 212 8.77 6.43 -14.01
N GLN A 213 9.10 5.95 -15.21
CA GLN A 213 8.17 5.24 -16.08
C GLN A 213 8.91 4.25 -16.97
N THR A 214 8.23 3.16 -17.31
CA THR A 214 8.72 2.16 -18.27
C THR A 214 7.58 1.66 -19.14
N GLU A 215 7.91 0.99 -20.24
CA GLU A 215 6.94 0.44 -21.18
C GLU A 215 6.48 -0.96 -20.74
N ALA A 216 5.18 -1.25 -20.91
CA ALA A 216 4.63 -2.58 -20.67
C ALA A 216 3.47 -2.89 -21.62
N ALA A 217 3.24 -4.17 -21.91
CA ALA A 217 2.18 -4.60 -22.80
C ALA A 217 0.79 -4.30 -22.20
N CYS A 218 -0.07 -3.62 -22.97
CA CYS A 218 -1.40 -3.26 -22.51
C CYS A 218 -2.35 -4.49 -22.49
N PRO A 219 -2.98 -4.83 -21.36
CA PRO A 219 -3.89 -5.97 -21.27
C PRO A 219 -5.19 -5.78 -22.09
N ALA A 220 -5.50 -4.55 -22.51
CA ALA A 220 -6.67 -4.27 -23.33
C ALA A 220 -6.41 -4.31 -24.83
N CYS A 221 -5.33 -3.70 -25.32
CA CYS A 221 -5.10 -3.56 -26.76
C CYS A 221 -3.87 -4.30 -27.29
N GLY A 222 -2.99 -4.79 -26.42
CA GLY A 222 -1.74 -5.46 -26.78
C GLY A 222 -0.60 -4.54 -27.22
N GLU A 223 -0.88 -3.25 -27.44
CA GLU A 223 0.17 -2.24 -27.70
C GLU A 223 0.91 -1.86 -26.42
N GLU A 224 2.02 -1.14 -26.56
CA GLU A 224 2.78 -0.57 -25.46
C GLU A 224 1.95 0.48 -24.70
N GLY A 225 1.87 0.29 -23.38
CA GLY A 225 1.48 1.29 -22.42
C GLY A 225 2.63 1.61 -21.48
N VAL A 226 2.34 2.43 -20.49
CA VAL A 226 3.31 3.00 -19.56
C VAL A 226 2.96 2.54 -18.15
N ILE A 227 3.90 1.86 -17.50
CA ILE A 227 3.90 1.67 -16.05
C ILE A 227 4.66 2.84 -15.44
N PHE A 228 4.17 3.35 -14.32
CA PHE A 228 4.77 4.50 -13.66
C PHE A 228 4.79 4.36 -12.14
N GLY A 229 5.76 5.03 -11.52
CA GLY A 229 6.02 4.96 -10.08
C GLY A 229 6.94 6.08 -9.62
N ASP A 230 6.86 6.40 -8.32
CA ASP A 230 7.65 7.46 -7.70
C ASP A 230 8.52 6.95 -6.54
N GLU A 231 8.21 5.79 -5.96
CA GLU A 231 8.95 5.23 -4.84
C GLU A 231 10.07 4.32 -5.34
N VAL A 232 11.32 4.80 -5.23
CA VAL A 232 12.54 4.01 -5.42
C VAL A 232 12.71 3.05 -4.24
N THR A 233 12.70 1.74 -4.52
CA THR A 233 12.86 0.68 -3.52
C THR A 233 14.32 0.28 -3.34
N SER A 234 15.10 0.29 -4.41
CA SER A 234 16.54 0.04 -4.37
C SER A 234 17.27 0.85 -5.45
N SER A 235 18.54 1.15 -5.22
CA SER A 235 19.41 1.80 -6.19
C SER A 235 20.77 1.11 -6.22
N SER A 236 21.34 1.00 -7.42
CA SER A 236 22.65 0.40 -7.65
C SER A 236 23.47 1.29 -8.57
N VAL A 237 24.78 1.32 -8.32
CA VAL A 237 25.73 2.07 -9.15
C VAL A 237 26.71 1.07 -9.73
N GLU A 238 26.73 1.00 -11.05
CA GLU A 238 27.75 0.28 -11.78
C GLU A 238 28.78 1.28 -12.30
N TYR A 239 30.04 0.95 -12.07
CA TYR A 239 31.17 1.66 -12.68
C TYR A 239 31.64 0.81 -13.85
N ASP A 240 31.54 1.34 -15.07
CA ASP A 240 32.06 0.67 -16.25
C ASP A 240 33.53 0.27 -16.03
N ASP A 241 33.83 -1.00 -16.32
CA ASP A 241 35.12 -1.62 -16.04
C ASP A 241 36.28 -0.81 -16.65
N VAL A 242 37.29 -0.62 -15.81
CA VAL A 242 38.52 0.10 -16.14
C VAL A 242 39.21 -0.62 -17.30
N SER A 243 39.63 0.14 -18.33
CA SER A 243 40.44 -0.45 -19.39
C SER A 243 41.69 -1.15 -18.81
N PRO A 244 42.30 -2.13 -19.51
CA PRO A 244 43.53 -2.80 -19.06
C PRO A 244 44.74 -1.86 -18.80
N TRP A 245 44.59 -0.57 -19.12
CA TRP A 245 45.57 0.50 -18.96
C TRP A 245 45.21 1.50 -17.85
N GLY A 246 44.15 1.24 -17.07
CA GLY A 246 43.80 2.03 -15.88
C GLY A 246 42.91 3.25 -16.13
N GLU A 247 42.40 3.45 -17.34
CA GLU A 247 41.49 4.57 -17.65
C GLU A 247 40.04 4.07 -17.76
N ALA A 248 39.17 4.60 -16.90
CA ALA A 248 37.72 4.46 -16.99
C ALA A 248 37.19 5.42 -18.05
N TRP A 249 36.45 4.92 -19.04
CA TRP A 249 35.89 5.73 -20.13
C TRP A 249 34.37 5.97 -19.99
N GLY A 250 33.69 5.29 -19.05
CA GLY A 250 32.28 5.48 -18.72
C GLY A 250 32.10 6.20 -17.37
N GLY A 251 31.10 7.09 -17.29
CA GLY A 251 30.61 7.60 -16.00
C GLY A 251 29.82 6.50 -15.25
N PRO A 252 29.55 6.66 -13.94
CA PRO A 252 28.72 5.71 -13.21
C PRO A 252 27.32 5.64 -13.83
N SER A 253 26.82 4.43 -14.10
CA SER A 253 25.41 4.21 -14.44
C SER A 253 24.63 3.87 -13.18
N VAL A 254 23.54 4.58 -12.94
CA VAL A 254 22.65 4.35 -11.81
C VAL A 254 21.41 3.63 -12.30
N SER A 255 21.14 2.45 -11.74
CA SER A 255 19.91 1.70 -11.97
C SER A 255 19.06 1.74 -10.70
N LEU A 256 17.80 2.12 -10.87
CA LEU A 256 16.81 2.23 -9.81
C LEU A 256 15.76 1.13 -9.99
N GLU A 257 15.41 0.46 -8.90
CA GLU A 257 14.20 -0.34 -8.84
C GLU A 257 13.09 0.54 -8.26
N VAL A 258 11.99 0.69 -8.97
CA VAL A 258 10.88 1.59 -8.60
C VAL A 258 9.61 0.78 -8.44
N SER A 259 8.87 1.00 -7.34
CA SER A 259 7.58 0.34 -7.15
C SER A 259 6.49 0.94 -8.05
N THR A 260 5.69 0.09 -8.67
CA THR A 260 4.61 0.49 -9.56
C THR A 260 3.46 1.16 -8.79
N ASN A 261 3.11 2.39 -9.17
CA ASN A 261 1.93 3.10 -8.67
C ASN A 261 0.70 2.89 -9.58
N GLY A 262 0.93 2.68 -10.89
CA GLY A 262 -0.15 2.47 -11.84
C GLY A 262 0.33 2.19 -13.27
N PHE A 263 -0.66 2.05 -14.15
CA PHE A 263 -0.48 1.81 -15.58
C PHE A 263 -1.45 2.64 -16.41
N THR A 264 -0.97 3.21 -17.52
CA THR A 264 -1.78 3.91 -18.51
C THR A 264 -1.42 3.50 -19.93
N CYS A 265 -2.40 3.43 -20.83
CA CYS A 265 -2.14 3.11 -22.24
C CYS A 265 -2.49 4.30 -23.14
N PRO A 266 -1.54 4.87 -23.89
CA PRO A 266 -1.80 6.00 -24.80
C PRO A 266 -2.67 5.61 -26.00
N ASN A 267 -2.75 4.32 -26.35
CA ASN A 267 -3.55 3.87 -27.49
C ASN A 267 -5.03 3.66 -27.16
N CYS A 268 -5.36 3.00 -26.04
CA CYS A 268 -6.75 2.69 -25.68
C CYS A 268 -7.30 3.45 -24.46
N HIS A 269 -6.44 4.29 -23.86
CA HIS A 269 -6.72 5.07 -22.66
C HIS A 269 -7.15 4.21 -21.47
N LEU A 270 -6.68 2.94 -21.40
CA LEU A 270 -6.80 2.15 -20.18
C LEU A 270 -5.99 2.84 -19.09
N SER A 271 -6.53 2.91 -17.88
CA SER A 271 -5.87 3.47 -16.70
C SER A 271 -6.18 2.56 -15.53
N LEU A 272 -5.12 2.04 -14.90
CA LEU A 272 -5.14 1.23 -13.70
C LEU A 272 -4.34 2.01 -12.64
N ASN A 273 -5.02 2.57 -11.63
CA ASN A 273 -4.42 3.45 -10.63
C ASN A 273 -4.35 2.77 -9.24
N ASP A 274 -4.34 1.44 -9.23
CA ASP A 274 -4.38 0.63 -8.03
C ASP A 274 -3.46 -0.57 -8.24
N VAL A 275 -2.49 -0.73 -7.34
CA VAL A 275 -1.49 -1.83 -7.38
C VAL A 275 -2.17 -3.19 -7.42
N GLU A 276 -3.32 -3.33 -6.76
CA GLU A 276 -4.06 -4.59 -6.79
C GLU A 276 -4.57 -4.93 -8.20
N LEU A 277 -4.98 -3.91 -8.98
CA LEU A 277 -5.39 -4.09 -10.37
C LEU A 277 -4.21 -4.31 -11.31
N ILE A 278 -3.02 -3.78 -10.98
CA ILE A 278 -1.77 -4.04 -11.71
C ILE A 278 -1.40 -5.52 -11.59
N LEU A 279 -1.38 -6.05 -10.36
CA LEU A 279 -1.11 -7.46 -10.09
C LEU A 279 -2.15 -8.39 -10.74
N GLU A 280 -3.45 -8.07 -10.63
CA GLU A 280 -4.50 -8.86 -11.29
C GLU A 280 -4.38 -8.83 -12.82
N ALA A 281 -3.79 -7.78 -13.38
CA ALA A 281 -3.54 -7.65 -14.82
C ALA A 281 -2.24 -8.31 -15.29
N ASP A 282 -1.52 -9.00 -14.40
CA ASP A 282 -0.22 -9.63 -14.68
C ASP A 282 0.83 -8.60 -15.16
N LEU A 283 0.72 -7.38 -14.64
CA LEU A 283 1.71 -6.32 -14.83
C LEU A 283 2.67 -6.31 -13.64
N PRO A 284 3.96 -5.96 -13.85
CA PRO A 284 4.95 -5.96 -12.79
C PRO A 284 4.65 -4.91 -11.71
N ASP A 285 4.87 -5.28 -10.44
CA ASP A 285 4.71 -4.43 -9.26
C ASP A 285 5.95 -3.60 -8.91
N ALA A 286 7.07 -3.86 -9.58
CA ALA A 286 8.25 -3.01 -9.61
C ALA A 286 8.90 -3.03 -11.00
N PHE A 287 9.65 -1.99 -11.35
CA PHE A 287 10.35 -1.91 -12.62
C PHE A 287 11.68 -1.17 -12.50
N ASP A 288 12.60 -1.48 -13.42
CA ASP A 288 13.89 -0.80 -13.51
C ASP A 288 13.75 0.54 -14.26
N ALA A 289 14.38 1.57 -13.71
CA ALA A 289 14.50 2.89 -14.31
C ALA A 289 15.95 3.39 -14.24
N GLU A 290 16.35 4.20 -15.23
CA GLU A 290 17.61 4.93 -15.15
C GLU A 290 17.50 6.04 -14.10
N GLY A 291 18.51 6.13 -13.24
CA GLY A 291 18.65 7.19 -12.24
C GLY A 291 19.85 8.08 -12.48
N ASP A 292 20.02 9.06 -11.61
CA ASP A 292 21.24 9.87 -11.51
C ASP A 292 21.92 9.61 -10.15
N MET A 293 23.16 10.06 -9.99
CA MET A 293 23.92 10.04 -8.73
C MET A 293 23.17 10.70 -7.56
N GLY A 294 22.21 11.60 -7.83
CA GLY A 294 21.32 12.16 -6.82
C GLY A 294 20.37 11.14 -6.17
N ASP A 295 20.02 10.06 -6.89
CA ASP A 295 19.07 9.03 -6.45
C ASP A 295 19.75 7.93 -5.62
N VAL A 296 21.08 7.89 -5.62
CA VAL A 296 21.89 6.90 -4.88
C VAL A 296 22.06 7.30 -3.41
N SER A 297 21.92 8.60 -3.10
CA SER A 297 22.04 9.11 -1.74
C SER A 297 20.68 9.39 -1.13
N GLY A 298 20.22 8.50 -0.25
CA GLY A 298 19.23 8.88 0.75
C GLY A 298 19.76 10.03 1.61
N GLY A 299 19.39 11.27 1.27
CA GLY A 299 19.58 12.47 2.07
C GLY A 299 20.99 13.07 2.08
N SER A 300 21.22 14.07 1.23
CA SER A 300 22.19 15.13 1.54
C SER A 300 21.56 16.50 1.32
N GLU A 301 20.57 16.84 2.13
CA GLU A 301 20.33 18.25 2.54
C GLU A 301 21.43 18.65 3.52
N TYR A 302 22.68 18.73 3.06
CA TYR A 302 23.76 19.45 3.74
C TYR A 302 24.80 19.84 2.71
N MET A 303 24.53 20.95 2.03
CA MET A 303 25.48 22.02 1.71
C MET A 303 24.81 22.87 0.64
N ASP A 304 24.27 24.01 1.04
CA ASP A 304 24.60 25.28 0.39
C ASP A 304 24.21 26.44 1.33
N GLU A 305 25.27 27.15 1.73
CA GLU A 305 25.40 28.49 2.34
C GLU A 305 24.94 28.76 3.80
#